data_AF-A0A524DSV9-F1
#
_entry.id   AF-A0A524DSV9-F1
#
_cell.length_a   1.000
_cell.length_b   1.000
_cell.length_c   1.000
_cell.angle_alpha   90.00
_cell.angle_beta   90.00
_cell.angle_gamma   90.00
#
_symmetry.space_group_name_H-M   'P 1'
#
loop_
_entity.id
_entity.type
_entity.pdbx_description
1 polymer ?
#
loop_
_entity_poly.entity_id
_entity_poly.type
_entity_poly.pdbx_seq_one_letter_code
_entity_poly.pdbx_strand_id
1 'polypeptide(L)'
;MSIHGNQYLMPFFLGKDPNSPQLEENDELALVFYLLTKDLENVKILSFSKLLWPLLSIQGIISTHVILDGLKIFSKKGKFSNPPRQPLIGHILRNVEDRSQIELLKRIIDVLTYQDKEAEEIGSGEESEFQTLFIEGLINPEHLNSLIKLIPHIDYLPITEYAPLDTGLTTENALDLSEQYRNTIETMKGNSLRWKTQIQLIENEVNKWLTNITAQLKDVELRFSSQLSKTSSIIDNDQVKEQLKIENDKIDQWKVNEKKKIIENITVLFKTAERNLHEMVKKTRFFTQEEYLRSKIFEDLVLPFEEHFDYMRKEGKAFLENIESLYKKFEDFKEQSHKIDAEAEDRLKRVEEELQIQLKDRDNQLTIIEKEKGEKINILKDWQKDIENLFHKIKEIIQNKVDNCLQEAKDLTNWSIKDTQDELFSKPIQWIYMPLYAMFVEDKDSMEEKIYFLFPGYIGGINSLYEYISDSFITLKYMLNEKLEEDMKIRSNFEFTIESKNLIKDPNFDKKIQMGMSILRNKGLVNDLIESQIRAKLNLLS
;
A
#
# COMPACT_ATOMS: atom_id res chain seq x y z
N MET A 1 -3.36 13.64 53.98
CA MET A 1 -4.13 14.91 54.10
C MET A 1 -5.28 14.71 55.08
N SER A 2 -5.54 15.62 56.04
CA SER A 2 -6.75 15.51 56.87
C SER A 2 -7.95 16.10 56.12
N ILE A 3 -8.78 15.23 55.53
CA ILE A 3 -9.99 15.65 54.83
C ILE A 3 -11.06 15.95 55.87
N HIS A 4 -11.66 17.14 55.79
CA HIS A 4 -12.69 17.60 56.72
C HIS A 4 -13.90 18.14 55.97
N GLY A 5 -15.06 18.16 56.65
CA GLY A 5 -16.30 18.67 56.09
C GLY A 5 -17.01 17.68 55.17
N ASN A 6 -17.96 18.20 54.40
CA ASN A 6 -18.74 17.40 53.47
C ASN A 6 -17.92 17.06 52.22
N GLN A 7 -18.11 15.85 51.71
CA GLN A 7 -17.47 15.35 50.50
C GLN A 7 -18.51 14.69 49.60
N TYR A 8 -18.21 14.58 48.31
CA TYR A 8 -19.04 13.83 47.37
C TYR A 8 -18.84 12.33 47.62
N LEU A 9 -19.86 11.68 48.17
CA LEU A 9 -19.86 10.27 48.52
C LEU A 9 -20.73 9.48 47.56
N MET A 10 -20.19 8.42 46.98
CA MET A 10 -21.02 7.41 46.30
C MET A 10 -21.84 6.65 47.35
N PRO A 11 -23.04 6.15 46.99
CA PRO A 11 -23.81 5.31 47.89
C PRO A 11 -23.12 3.94 48.05
N PHE A 12 -23.18 3.38 49.25
CA PHE A 12 -22.67 2.03 49.50
C PHE A 12 -23.64 0.97 48.98
N PHE A 13 -24.94 1.17 49.20
CA PHE A 13 -25.97 0.28 48.68
C PHE A 13 -26.93 1.00 47.73
N LEU A 14 -27.31 0.32 46.66
CA LEU A 14 -28.38 0.72 45.76
C LEU A 14 -29.54 -0.27 45.81
N GLY A 15 -30.76 0.23 45.67
CA GLY A 15 -31.92 -0.63 45.43
C GLY A 15 -31.84 -1.28 44.06
N LYS A 16 -31.99 -2.61 43.97
CA LYS A 16 -32.07 -3.30 42.67
C LYS A 16 -33.34 -2.93 41.89
N ASP A 17 -34.41 -2.64 42.63
CA ASP A 17 -35.70 -2.20 42.13
C ASP A 17 -36.12 -0.89 42.82
N PRO A 18 -37.02 -0.07 42.23
CA PRO A 18 -37.51 1.15 42.86
C PRO A 18 -38.20 0.94 44.22
N ASN A 19 -38.65 -0.29 44.48
CA ASN A 19 -39.30 -0.71 45.73
C ASN A 19 -38.31 -1.34 46.73
N SER A 20 -37.03 -1.44 46.39
CA SER A 20 -36.02 -1.97 47.31
C SER A 20 -35.88 -1.03 48.51
N PRO A 21 -35.78 -1.57 49.73
CA PRO A 21 -35.57 -0.76 50.92
C PRO A 21 -34.20 -0.05 50.85
N GLN A 22 -34.19 1.25 51.13
CA GLN A 22 -32.94 1.98 51.40
C GLN A 22 -32.37 1.54 52.74
N LEU A 23 -31.05 1.44 52.87
CA LEU A 23 -30.36 1.14 54.14
C LEU A 23 -29.51 2.35 54.53
N GLU A 24 -29.55 2.70 55.81
CA GLU A 24 -28.90 3.87 56.39
C GLU A 24 -28.43 3.57 57.83
N GLU A 25 -27.23 4.05 58.18
CA GLU A 25 -26.68 3.97 59.53
C GLU A 25 -26.60 2.53 60.09
N ASN A 26 -27.54 2.17 60.99
CA ASN A 26 -27.47 0.96 61.81
C ASN A 26 -27.84 -0.30 61.03
N ASP A 27 -28.79 -0.22 60.09
CA ASP A 27 -29.21 -1.39 59.31
C ASP A 27 -28.20 -1.71 58.18
N GLU A 28 -27.57 -0.70 57.58
CA GLU A 28 -26.39 -0.84 56.72
C GLU A 28 -25.27 -1.56 57.50
N LEU A 29 -24.92 -1.05 58.69
CA LEU A 29 -23.86 -1.62 59.53
C LEU A 29 -24.12 -3.09 59.89
N ALA A 30 -25.35 -3.43 60.29
CA ALA A 30 -25.72 -4.80 60.64
C ALA A 30 -25.67 -5.75 59.44
N LEU A 31 -26.14 -5.31 58.27
CA LEU A 31 -26.09 -6.12 57.05
C LEU A 31 -24.64 -6.34 56.60
N VAL A 32 -23.82 -5.29 56.61
CA VAL A 32 -22.40 -5.38 56.24
C VAL A 32 -21.65 -6.33 57.17
N PHE A 33 -21.87 -6.19 58.49
CA PHE A 33 -21.24 -7.08 59.47
C PHE A 33 -21.59 -8.53 59.20
N TYR A 34 -22.87 -8.82 58.90
CA TYR A 34 -23.29 -10.15 58.47
C TYR A 34 -22.56 -10.62 57.21
N LEU A 35 -22.54 -9.81 56.15
CA LEU A 35 -21.96 -10.17 54.86
C LEU A 35 -20.46 -10.47 54.94
N LEU A 36 -19.73 -9.76 55.80
CA LEU A 36 -18.29 -9.98 56.02
C LEU A 36 -18.00 -11.17 56.94
N THR A 37 -18.91 -11.56 57.83
CA THR A 37 -18.67 -12.60 58.85
C THR A 37 -19.35 -13.93 58.60
N LYS A 38 -20.36 -14.00 57.71
CA LYS A 38 -21.18 -15.20 57.49
C LYS A 38 -20.35 -16.46 57.20
N ASP A 39 -19.30 -16.32 56.38
CA ASP A 39 -18.45 -17.42 55.91
C ASP A 39 -17.16 -17.58 56.74
N LEU A 40 -16.99 -16.79 57.81
CA LEU A 40 -15.79 -16.83 58.66
C LEU A 40 -15.96 -17.82 59.82
N GLU A 41 -15.05 -18.77 59.96
CA GLU A 41 -14.99 -19.75 61.05
C GLU A 41 -13.61 -19.73 61.69
N ASN A 42 -13.52 -19.96 63.01
CA ASN A 42 -12.26 -20.03 63.76
C ASN A 42 -11.29 -18.81 63.63
N VAL A 43 -11.81 -17.63 63.29
CA VAL A 43 -11.02 -16.39 63.24
C VAL A 43 -11.30 -15.48 64.43
N LYS A 44 -10.40 -14.54 64.68
CA LYS A 44 -10.58 -13.40 65.58
C LYS A 44 -10.66 -12.11 64.75
N ILE A 45 -11.69 -11.30 64.97
CA ILE A 45 -11.80 -10.01 64.29
C ILE A 45 -10.98 -8.97 65.08
N LEU A 46 -9.92 -8.45 64.47
CA LEU A 46 -9.04 -7.45 65.08
C LEU A 46 -9.63 -6.04 64.93
N SER A 47 -10.09 -5.70 63.74
CA SER A 47 -10.66 -4.39 63.44
C SER A 47 -11.73 -4.43 62.34
N PHE A 48 -12.72 -3.55 62.42
CA PHE A 48 -13.77 -3.41 61.41
C PHE A 48 -14.10 -1.94 61.21
N SER A 49 -14.05 -1.46 59.96
CA SER A 49 -14.13 -0.03 59.67
C SER A 49 -14.82 0.27 58.34
N LYS A 50 -15.47 1.43 58.28
CA LYS A 50 -15.99 2.04 57.05
C LYS A 50 -14.92 2.95 56.46
N LEU A 51 -14.39 2.59 55.30
CA LEU A 51 -13.31 3.30 54.62
C LEU A 51 -13.85 4.16 53.48
N LEU A 52 -13.06 5.17 53.07
CA LEU A 52 -13.29 5.92 51.84
C LEU A 52 -12.13 5.71 50.88
N TRP A 53 -12.45 5.19 49.69
CA TRP A 53 -11.53 5.12 48.57
C TRP A 53 -11.53 6.45 47.81
N PRO A 54 -10.40 7.16 47.75
CA PRO A 54 -10.30 8.45 47.09
C PRO A 54 -10.22 8.29 45.56
N LEU A 55 -11.20 8.82 44.84
CA LEU A 55 -11.22 8.92 43.39
C LEU A 55 -11.22 10.39 42.99
N LEU A 56 -10.47 10.74 41.95
CA LEU A 56 -10.42 12.11 41.43
C LEU A 56 -11.01 12.15 40.02
N SER A 57 -12.09 12.89 39.86
CA SER A 57 -12.62 13.28 38.55
C SER A 57 -11.87 14.51 38.07
N ILE A 58 -11.26 14.44 36.89
CA ILE A 58 -10.54 15.55 36.28
C ILE A 58 -10.86 15.63 34.80
N GLN A 59 -10.98 16.85 34.28
CA GLN A 59 -11.28 17.09 32.88
C GLN A 59 -10.28 16.36 31.97
N GLY A 60 -10.81 15.56 31.05
CA GLY A 60 -10.07 14.81 30.04
C GLY A 60 -9.96 15.59 28.74
N ILE A 61 -10.38 14.98 27.63
CA ILE A 61 -10.57 15.66 26.35
C ILE A 61 -11.89 16.45 26.34
N ILE A 62 -12.22 17.12 25.24
CA ILE A 62 -13.43 17.94 25.09
C ILE A 62 -14.68 17.17 25.54
N SER A 63 -15.41 17.74 26.51
CA SER A 63 -16.66 17.20 27.07
C SER A 63 -16.53 15.80 27.69
N THR A 64 -15.39 15.53 28.32
CA THR A 64 -15.14 14.29 29.06
C THR A 64 -14.37 14.54 30.36
N HIS A 65 -14.54 13.64 31.33
CA HIS A 65 -13.70 13.54 32.53
C HIS A 65 -13.05 12.17 32.61
N VAL A 66 -11.79 12.13 33.03
CA VAL A 66 -11.13 10.88 33.45
C VAL A 66 -11.27 10.74 34.96
N ILE A 67 -11.44 9.50 35.42
CA ILE A 67 -11.42 9.18 36.85
C ILE A 67 -10.07 8.54 37.17
N LEU A 68 -9.34 9.16 38.08
CA LEU A 68 -8.07 8.68 38.59
C LEU A 68 -8.27 8.06 39.97
N ASP A 69 -7.77 6.84 40.13
CA ASP A 69 -7.67 6.13 41.39
C ASP A 69 -6.53 6.71 42.24
N GLY A 70 -6.88 7.28 43.40
CA GLY A 70 -5.93 7.86 44.33
C GLY A 70 -5.01 6.86 45.04
N LEU A 71 -5.32 5.56 45.00
CA LEU A 71 -4.49 4.47 45.52
C LEU A 71 -3.57 3.86 44.45
N LYS A 72 -3.78 4.20 43.17
CA LYS A 72 -2.99 3.73 42.02
C LYS A 72 -3.01 2.20 41.84
N ILE A 73 -4.11 1.55 42.23
CA ILE A 73 -4.38 0.12 41.97
C ILE A 73 -4.61 -0.08 40.48
N PHE A 74 -5.38 0.83 39.86
CA PHE A 74 -5.56 0.83 38.40
C PHE A 74 -4.42 1.54 37.69
N SER A 75 -4.12 1.09 36.46
CA SER A 75 -3.24 1.81 35.55
C SER A 75 -3.48 1.37 34.11
N LYS A 76 -3.30 2.31 33.17
CA LYS A 76 -3.29 1.99 31.73
C LYS A 76 -1.86 1.77 31.26
N LYS A 77 -1.50 0.51 31.04
CA LYS A 77 -0.26 0.09 30.37
C LYS A 77 -0.55 -0.32 28.93
N GLY A 78 0.38 -0.08 28.01
CA GLY A 78 0.24 -0.52 26.62
C GLY A 78 1.32 0.05 25.71
N LYS A 79 1.06 -0.02 24.40
CA LYS A 79 1.83 0.65 23.38
C LYS A 79 0.90 1.17 22.28
N PHE A 80 1.34 2.15 21.51
CA PHE A 80 0.58 2.72 20.39
C PHE A 80 1.47 3.03 19.20
N SER A 81 0.90 3.08 18.00
CA SER A 81 1.65 3.15 16.76
C SER A 81 2.39 4.48 16.60
N ASN A 82 3.64 4.39 16.18
CA ASN A 82 4.52 5.50 15.87
C ASN A 82 4.96 5.40 14.40
N PRO A 83 4.87 6.48 13.60
CA PRO A 83 5.35 6.49 12.23
C PRO A 83 6.87 6.70 12.17
N PRO A 84 7.55 6.17 11.13
CA PRO A 84 8.96 6.43 10.93
C PRO A 84 9.20 7.92 10.67
N ARG A 85 10.45 8.35 10.83
CA ARG A 85 10.83 9.75 10.57
C ARG A 85 10.64 10.08 9.10
N GLN A 86 9.90 11.15 8.80
CA GLN A 86 9.69 11.61 7.43
C GLN A 86 11.02 11.88 6.67
N PRO A 87 12.08 12.44 7.30
CA PRO A 87 13.39 12.54 6.68
C PRO A 87 13.99 11.22 6.19
N LEU A 88 13.74 10.09 6.88
CA LEU A 88 14.27 8.79 6.48
C LEU A 88 13.72 8.38 5.10
N ILE A 89 12.40 8.50 4.91
CA ILE A 89 11.77 8.24 3.60
C ILE A 89 12.27 9.25 2.56
N GLY A 90 12.41 10.51 2.94
CA GLY A 90 12.98 11.55 2.07
C GLY A 90 14.40 11.22 1.62
N HIS A 91 15.25 10.67 2.49
CA HIS A 91 16.60 10.23 2.14
C HIS A 91 16.58 9.04 1.18
N ILE A 92 15.71 8.06 1.40
CA ILE A 92 15.57 6.90 0.49
C ILE A 92 15.16 7.39 -0.91
N LEU A 93 14.19 8.30 -1.00
CA LEU A 93 13.73 8.85 -2.28
C LEU A 93 14.80 9.70 -3.01
N ARG A 94 15.78 10.28 -2.30
CA ARG A 94 16.85 11.09 -2.90
C ARG A 94 18.04 10.26 -3.41
N ASN A 95 18.26 9.06 -2.88
CA ASN A 95 19.36 8.18 -3.27
C ASN A 95 19.07 7.41 -4.59
N VAL A 96 18.69 8.14 -5.64
CA VAL A 96 18.38 7.57 -6.97
C VAL A 96 19.65 7.22 -7.76
N GLU A 97 20.79 7.82 -7.42
CA GLU A 97 22.03 7.65 -8.18
C GLU A 97 22.61 6.22 -8.11
N ASP A 98 22.32 5.47 -7.04
CA ASP A 98 22.87 4.13 -6.82
C ASP A 98 21.84 2.99 -6.93
N ARG A 99 20.55 3.30 -7.10
CA ARG A 99 19.45 2.30 -6.99
C ARG A 99 18.32 2.53 -7.97
N SER A 100 17.68 1.43 -8.39
CA SER A 100 16.49 1.50 -9.23
C SER A 100 15.27 1.99 -8.43
N GLN A 101 14.31 2.62 -9.12
CA GLN A 101 13.06 3.11 -8.51
C GLN A 101 12.27 1.98 -7.80
N ILE A 102 12.30 0.76 -8.36
CA ILE A 102 11.69 -0.43 -7.76
C ILE A 102 12.36 -0.78 -6.43
N GLU A 103 13.69 -0.77 -6.36
CA GLU A 103 14.44 -1.05 -5.13
C GLU A 103 14.19 0.01 -4.06
N LEU A 104 14.07 1.28 -4.44
CA LEU A 104 13.71 2.36 -3.52
C LEU A 104 12.34 2.13 -2.90
N LEU A 105 11.33 1.79 -3.72
CA LEU A 105 9.97 1.51 -3.22
C LEU A 105 9.92 0.27 -2.32
N LYS A 106 10.69 -0.79 -2.65
CA LYS A 106 10.82 -1.97 -1.78
C LYS A 106 11.44 -1.61 -0.43
N ARG A 107 12.52 -0.83 -0.42
CA ARG A 107 13.13 -0.36 0.83
C ARG A 107 12.16 0.51 1.65
N ILE A 108 11.38 1.36 0.99
CA ILE A 108 10.33 2.13 1.68
C ILE A 108 9.33 1.18 2.33
N ILE A 109 8.88 0.13 1.65
CA ILE A 109 8.01 -0.89 2.26
C ILE A 109 8.67 -1.48 3.52
N ASP A 110 9.95 -1.86 3.45
CA ASP A 110 10.68 -2.46 4.57
C ASP A 110 10.79 -1.50 5.77
N VAL A 111 10.97 -0.19 5.52
CA VAL A 111 10.96 0.83 6.58
C VAL A 111 9.55 1.04 7.16
N LEU A 112 8.51 1.07 6.33
CA LEU A 112 7.12 1.24 6.80
C LEU A 112 6.63 0.02 7.61
N THR A 113 7.22 -1.15 7.37
CA THR A 113 6.93 -2.40 8.10
C THR A 113 7.94 -2.70 9.21
N TYR A 114 8.90 -1.80 9.47
CA TYR A 114 9.94 -1.95 10.50
C TYR A 114 10.76 -3.25 10.36
N GLN A 115 11.03 -3.68 9.12
CA GLN A 115 11.87 -4.84 8.79
C GLN A 115 13.33 -4.47 8.45
N ASP A 116 13.60 -3.19 8.14
CA ASP A 116 14.96 -2.68 7.84
C ASP A 116 15.74 -2.44 9.14
N LYS A 117 16.73 -3.30 9.43
CA LYS A 117 17.62 -3.20 10.59
C LYS A 117 18.74 -2.17 10.43
N GLU A 118 19.07 -1.74 9.21
CA GLU A 118 20.07 -0.67 9.01
C GLU A 118 19.47 0.71 9.32
N ALA A 119 18.15 0.85 9.15
CA ALA A 119 17.43 2.03 9.59
C ALA A 119 17.42 2.20 11.11
N GLU A 120 17.68 1.14 11.89
CA GLU A 120 17.86 1.16 13.36
C GLU A 120 19.22 1.74 13.82
N GLU A 121 20.24 1.78 12.96
CA GLU A 121 21.59 2.27 13.32
C GLU A 121 21.75 3.79 13.13
N ILE A 122 20.86 4.44 12.37
CA ILE A 122 21.01 5.84 11.95
C ILE A 122 20.33 6.83 12.94
N GLY A 123 19.47 6.39 13.86
CA GLY A 123 18.70 7.31 14.71
C GLY A 123 18.33 6.80 16.11
N SER A 124 19.24 6.97 17.07
CA SER A 124 18.91 6.85 18.50
C SER A 124 17.61 7.59 18.90
N GLY A 125 16.64 6.86 19.47
CA GLY A 125 15.57 7.40 20.31
C GLY A 125 14.10 7.38 19.81
N GLU A 126 13.81 7.09 18.53
CA GLU A 126 12.43 7.16 17.99
C GLU A 126 12.06 6.04 16.98
N GLU A 127 12.88 4.99 16.89
CA GLU A 127 12.82 4.00 15.80
C GLU A 127 11.95 2.77 16.07
N SER A 128 11.21 2.75 17.19
CA SER A 128 10.25 1.68 17.44
C SER A 128 8.94 1.94 16.69
N GLU A 129 8.37 0.88 16.11
CA GLU A 129 7.00 0.85 15.58
C GLU A 129 5.97 1.31 16.63
N PHE A 130 6.29 1.15 17.91
CA PHE A 130 5.40 1.47 19.00
C PHE A 130 6.03 2.34 20.08
N GLN A 131 5.29 3.35 20.54
CA GLN A 131 5.61 4.12 21.73
C GLN A 131 4.94 3.50 22.96
N THR A 132 5.61 3.53 24.11
CA THR A 132 5.06 3.00 25.36
C THR A 132 4.01 3.92 25.93
N LEU A 133 2.90 3.34 26.38
CA LEU A 133 1.81 4.02 27.08
C LEU A 133 1.81 3.59 28.54
N PHE A 134 1.92 4.54 29.44
CA PHE A 134 1.70 4.31 30.87
C PHE A 134 1.03 5.53 31.51
N ILE A 135 -0.23 5.37 31.93
CA ILE A 135 -0.96 6.37 32.71
C ILE A 135 -1.38 5.72 34.02
N GLU A 136 -0.73 6.12 35.10
CA GLU A 136 -0.94 5.58 36.45
C GLU A 136 -2.28 6.05 37.02
N GLY A 137 -2.96 5.20 37.79
CA GLY A 137 -4.25 5.53 38.41
C GLY A 137 -5.45 5.55 37.46
N LEU A 138 -5.25 5.46 36.13
CA LEU A 138 -6.36 5.54 35.18
C LEU A 138 -7.26 4.30 35.26
N ILE A 139 -8.53 4.50 35.58
CA ILE A 139 -9.52 3.43 35.75
C ILE A 139 -9.92 2.83 34.41
N ASN A 140 -10.02 1.50 34.35
CA ASN A 140 -10.39 0.79 33.12
C ASN A 140 -11.87 0.99 32.74
N PRO A 141 -12.24 0.83 31.45
CA PRO A 141 -13.61 1.13 30.99
C PRO A 141 -14.67 0.25 31.65
N GLU A 142 -14.35 -1.00 31.98
CA GLU A 142 -15.28 -1.93 32.64
C GLU A 142 -15.67 -1.43 34.04
N HIS A 143 -14.69 -0.98 34.81
CA HIS A 143 -14.91 -0.42 36.13
C HIS A 143 -15.55 0.96 36.04
N LEU A 144 -15.13 1.77 35.07
CA LEU A 144 -15.71 3.07 34.80
C LEU A 144 -17.22 2.97 34.51
N ASN A 145 -17.64 2.02 33.69
CA ASN A 145 -19.05 1.73 33.41
C ASN A 145 -19.84 1.33 34.65
N SER A 146 -19.16 0.76 35.65
CA SER A 146 -19.76 0.39 36.93
C SER A 146 -19.91 1.63 37.82
N LEU A 147 -18.89 2.49 37.89
CA LEU A 147 -18.94 3.77 38.61
C LEU A 147 -19.99 4.73 38.03
N ILE A 148 -20.22 4.73 36.71
CA ILE A 148 -21.28 5.52 36.05
C ILE A 148 -22.67 5.19 36.62
N LYS A 149 -22.91 3.96 37.10
CA LYS A 149 -24.18 3.61 37.75
C LYS A 149 -24.33 4.23 39.14
N LEU A 150 -23.23 4.54 39.82
CA LEU A 150 -23.20 5.14 41.15
C LEU A 150 -23.21 6.67 41.10
N ILE A 151 -22.59 7.27 40.08
CA ILE A 151 -22.40 8.71 39.97
C ILE A 151 -23.70 9.53 40.10
N PRO A 152 -24.82 9.16 39.47
CA PRO A 152 -26.08 9.90 39.59
C PRO A 152 -26.67 9.94 41.01
N HIS A 153 -26.18 9.08 41.90
CA HIS A 153 -26.66 8.94 43.28
C HIS A 153 -25.65 9.48 44.30
N ILE A 154 -24.66 10.25 43.86
CA ILE A 154 -23.67 10.87 44.75
C ILE A 154 -24.32 11.97 45.58
N ASP A 155 -24.07 11.94 46.89
CA ASP A 155 -24.52 12.97 47.83
C ASP A 155 -23.33 13.73 48.45
N TYR A 156 -23.54 15.00 48.79
CA TYR A 156 -22.53 15.83 49.45
C TYR A 156 -22.66 15.78 50.98
N LEU A 157 -22.05 14.78 51.61
CA LEU A 157 -22.27 14.39 53.00
C LEU A 157 -21.01 14.51 53.88
N PRO A 158 -21.16 14.72 55.20
CA PRO A 158 -20.02 14.73 56.12
C PRO A 158 -19.36 13.35 56.21
N ILE A 159 -18.03 13.32 56.18
CA ILE A 159 -17.26 12.06 56.27
C ILE A 159 -16.89 11.67 57.70
N THR A 160 -17.59 12.22 58.70
CA THR A 160 -17.26 12.07 60.13
C THR A 160 -17.31 10.64 60.63
N GLU A 161 -18.00 9.73 59.95
CA GLU A 161 -18.08 8.30 60.29
C GLU A 161 -17.12 7.42 59.49
N TYR A 162 -16.38 8.00 58.55
CA TYR A 162 -15.52 7.27 57.63
C TYR A 162 -14.03 7.46 57.91
N ALA A 163 -13.21 6.47 57.55
CA ALA A 163 -11.76 6.58 57.55
C ALA A 163 -11.23 6.70 56.11
N PRO A 164 -10.77 7.88 55.66
CA PRO A 164 -10.25 8.03 54.31
C PRO A 164 -8.91 7.32 54.18
N LEU A 165 -8.78 6.48 53.15
CA LEU A 165 -7.50 5.88 52.78
C LEU A 165 -6.53 6.98 52.30
N ASP A 166 -5.26 6.89 52.69
CA ASP A 166 -4.30 7.91 52.30
C ASP A 166 -4.00 7.81 50.80
N THR A 167 -4.08 8.94 50.11
CA THR A 167 -3.85 9.02 48.67
C THR A 167 -2.46 9.57 48.39
N GLY A 168 -1.72 8.87 47.53
CA GLY A 168 -0.47 9.39 46.96
C GLY A 168 -0.71 10.37 45.80
N LEU A 169 -1.96 10.62 45.43
CA LEU A 169 -2.34 11.49 44.32
C LEU A 169 -2.62 12.90 44.85
N THR A 170 -1.74 13.83 44.51
CA THR A 170 -1.98 15.27 44.70
C THR A 170 -2.72 15.84 43.50
N THR A 171 -3.37 17.00 43.67
CA THR A 171 -4.02 17.69 42.55
C THR A 171 -3.04 18.04 41.43
N GLU A 172 -1.78 18.39 41.77
CA GLU A 172 -0.72 18.65 40.79
C GLU A 172 -0.37 17.39 40.00
N ASN A 173 -0.10 16.27 40.69
CA ASN A 173 0.19 14.99 40.01
C ASN A 173 -0.97 14.55 39.12
N ALA A 174 -2.21 14.81 39.54
CA ALA A 174 -3.39 14.50 38.74
C ALA A 174 -3.51 15.36 37.48
N LEU A 175 -3.16 16.65 37.57
CA LEU A 175 -3.11 17.55 36.42
C LEU A 175 -2.07 17.05 35.40
N ASP A 176 -0.89 16.64 35.87
CA ASP A 176 0.15 16.07 35.02
C ASP A 176 -0.33 14.78 34.33
N LEU A 177 -1.00 13.89 35.06
CA LEU A 177 -1.58 12.66 34.50
C LEU A 177 -2.70 12.93 33.48
N SER A 178 -3.55 13.93 33.74
CA SER A 178 -4.59 14.37 32.82
C SER A 178 -4.00 14.99 31.54
N GLU A 179 -2.94 15.79 31.68
CA GLU A 179 -2.20 16.33 30.54
C GLU A 179 -1.50 15.22 29.75
N GLN A 180 -0.86 14.26 30.42
CA GLN A 180 -0.27 13.09 29.78
C GLN A 180 -1.32 12.29 29.00
N TYR A 181 -2.51 12.10 29.57
CA TYR A 181 -3.65 11.46 28.90
C TYR A 181 -4.05 12.21 27.62
N ARG A 182 -4.26 13.53 27.70
CA ARG A 182 -4.59 14.36 26.54
C ARG A 182 -3.50 14.32 25.46
N ASN A 183 -2.25 14.55 25.86
CA ASN A 183 -1.10 14.59 24.97
C ASN A 183 -0.89 13.24 24.26
N THR A 184 -1.17 12.13 24.93
CA THR A 184 -1.14 10.79 24.31
C THR A 184 -2.17 10.67 23.19
N ILE A 185 -3.43 11.07 23.44
CA ILE A 185 -4.49 11.04 22.43
C ILE A 185 -4.16 11.96 21.25
N GLU A 186 -3.64 13.16 21.53
CA GLU A 186 -3.20 14.09 20.49
C GLU A 186 -2.03 13.53 19.69
N THR A 187 -1.08 12.86 20.35
CA THR A 187 0.05 12.20 19.69
C THR A 187 -0.42 11.08 18.77
N MET A 188 -1.38 10.23 19.20
CA MET A 188 -1.97 9.19 18.34
C MET A 188 -2.64 9.80 17.10
N LYS A 189 -3.42 10.88 17.26
CA LYS A 189 -4.02 11.61 16.13
C LYS A 189 -2.97 12.27 15.24
N GLY A 190 -1.93 12.85 15.83
CA GLY A 190 -0.78 13.44 15.13
C GLY A 190 0.01 12.40 14.34
N ASN A 191 0.18 11.20 14.88
CA ASN A 191 0.81 10.06 14.23
C ASN A 191 0.01 9.61 13.00
N SER A 192 -1.32 9.57 13.09
CA SER A 192 -2.20 9.34 11.93
C SER A 192 -1.96 10.38 10.82
N LEU A 193 -1.82 11.67 11.17
CA LEU A 193 -1.50 12.72 10.19
C LEU A 193 -0.09 12.53 9.60
N ARG A 194 0.91 12.23 10.43
CA ARG A 194 2.29 11.97 10.00
C ARG A 194 2.34 10.82 8.98
N TRP A 195 1.64 9.71 9.25
CA TRP A 195 1.48 8.62 8.27
C TRP A 195 0.91 9.12 6.93
N LYS A 196 -0.19 9.90 6.94
CA LYS A 196 -0.76 10.48 5.70
C LYS A 196 0.23 11.36 4.94
N THR A 197 1.03 12.18 5.64
CA THR A 197 2.02 13.05 4.99
C THR A 197 3.13 12.27 4.29
N GLN A 198 3.43 11.03 4.74
CA GLN A 198 4.39 10.18 4.04
C GLN A 198 3.87 9.70 2.69
N ILE A 199 2.57 9.41 2.55
CA ILE A 199 1.96 9.10 1.24
C ILE A 199 2.20 10.26 0.28
N GLN A 200 1.92 11.50 0.70
CA GLN A 200 2.09 12.69 -0.15
C GLN A 200 3.55 12.87 -0.60
N LEU A 201 4.50 12.63 0.30
CA LEU A 201 5.94 12.71 0.00
C LEU A 201 6.36 11.66 -1.04
N ILE A 202 5.88 10.42 -0.93
CA ILE A 202 6.19 9.34 -1.88
C ILE A 202 5.46 9.57 -3.21
N GLU A 203 4.20 9.99 -3.17
CA GLU A 203 3.35 10.26 -4.34
C GLU A 203 3.96 11.30 -5.28
N ASN A 204 4.53 12.36 -4.70
CA ASN A 204 5.17 13.43 -5.47
C ASN A 204 6.35 12.91 -6.31
N GLU A 205 7.14 11.97 -5.80
CA GLU A 205 8.26 11.38 -6.55
C GLU A 205 7.79 10.29 -7.52
N VAL A 206 6.87 9.41 -7.10
CA VAL A 206 6.30 8.37 -7.97
C VAL A 206 5.63 8.98 -9.20
N ASN A 207 4.87 10.07 -9.03
CA ASN A 207 4.23 10.76 -10.17
C ASN A 207 5.25 11.33 -11.17
N LYS A 208 6.42 11.81 -10.70
CA LYS A 208 7.51 12.24 -11.60
C LYS A 208 8.06 11.07 -12.38
N TRP A 209 8.27 9.92 -11.73
CA TRP A 209 8.77 8.71 -12.39
C TRP A 209 7.78 8.18 -13.45
N LEU A 210 6.49 8.09 -13.11
CA LEU A 210 5.45 7.68 -14.05
C LEU A 210 5.31 8.64 -15.23
N THR A 211 5.45 9.95 -15.00
CA THR A 211 5.46 10.96 -16.06
C THR A 211 6.66 10.78 -16.99
N ASN A 212 7.85 10.49 -16.44
CA ASN A 212 9.05 10.22 -17.22
C ASN A 212 8.90 8.94 -18.07
N ILE A 213 8.38 7.85 -17.49
CA ILE A 213 8.12 6.61 -18.24
C ILE A 213 7.11 6.85 -19.36
N THR A 214 6.06 7.66 -19.12
CA THR A 214 5.08 8.03 -20.15
C THR A 214 5.73 8.83 -21.29
N ALA A 215 6.65 9.74 -20.97
CA ALA A 215 7.42 10.47 -21.98
C ALA A 215 8.33 9.53 -22.79
N GLN A 216 9.04 8.62 -22.13
CA GLN A 216 9.89 7.62 -22.78
C GLN A 216 9.09 6.69 -23.70
N LEU A 217 7.90 6.27 -23.29
CA LEU A 217 6.99 5.47 -24.13
C LEU A 217 6.63 6.22 -25.43
N LYS A 218 6.27 7.51 -25.33
CA LYS A 218 5.97 8.35 -26.50
C LYS A 218 7.19 8.54 -27.41
N ASP A 219 8.36 8.77 -26.84
CA ASP A 219 9.61 8.94 -27.61
C ASP A 219 10.00 7.64 -28.34
N VAL A 220 9.86 6.49 -27.67
CA VAL A 220 10.06 5.17 -28.29
C VAL A 220 9.06 4.97 -29.43
N GLU A 221 7.77 5.24 -29.21
CA GLU A 221 6.75 5.12 -30.25
C GLU A 221 7.05 6.00 -31.47
N LEU A 222 7.39 7.27 -31.26
CA LEU A 222 7.72 8.23 -32.31
C LEU A 222 9.01 7.86 -33.06
N ARG A 223 10.05 7.45 -32.33
CA ARG A 223 11.33 7.05 -32.93
C ARG A 223 11.15 5.84 -33.82
N PHE A 224 10.49 4.79 -33.33
CA PHE A 224 10.28 3.56 -34.10
C PHE A 224 9.26 3.77 -35.22
N SER A 225 8.21 4.58 -35.04
CA SER A 225 7.31 4.92 -36.15
C SER A 225 8.04 5.69 -37.25
N SER A 226 8.97 6.60 -36.90
CA SER A 226 9.80 7.29 -37.89
C SER A 226 10.73 6.31 -38.62
N GLN A 227 11.37 5.39 -37.90
CA GLN A 227 12.23 4.37 -38.52
C GLN A 227 11.43 3.45 -39.45
N LEU A 228 10.26 2.96 -39.03
CA LEU A 228 9.36 2.17 -39.87
C LEU A 228 8.94 2.94 -41.13
N SER A 229 8.59 4.23 -41.00
CA SER A 229 8.21 5.05 -42.16
C SER A 229 9.35 5.22 -43.16
N LYS A 230 10.60 5.43 -42.67
CA LYS A 230 11.79 5.54 -43.52
C LYS A 230 12.09 4.22 -44.23
N THR A 231 12.11 3.11 -43.48
CA THR A 231 12.38 1.78 -44.05
C THR A 231 11.29 1.36 -45.03
N SER A 232 10.02 1.66 -44.73
CA SER A 232 8.90 1.38 -45.63
C SER A 232 8.96 2.16 -46.94
N SER A 233 9.61 3.32 -46.95
CA SER A 233 9.73 4.18 -48.15
C SER A 233 10.89 3.81 -49.09
N ILE A 234 11.73 2.82 -48.72
CA ILE A 234 12.90 2.41 -49.51
C ILE A 234 12.49 1.81 -50.86
N ILE A 235 11.56 0.86 -50.83
CA ILE A 235 11.00 0.21 -52.01
C ILE A 235 9.65 -0.41 -51.65
N ASP A 236 8.67 -0.30 -52.54
CA ASP A 236 7.39 -0.99 -52.42
C ASP A 236 7.05 -1.79 -53.69
N ASN A 237 6.01 -2.62 -53.61
CA ASN A 237 5.61 -3.50 -54.71
C ASN A 237 5.22 -2.73 -55.98
N ASP A 238 4.73 -1.50 -55.86
CA ASP A 238 4.30 -0.70 -57.00
C ASP A 238 5.50 -0.02 -57.65
N GLN A 239 6.46 0.46 -56.85
CA GLN A 239 7.76 0.95 -57.31
C GLN A 239 8.57 -0.14 -58.00
N VAL A 240 8.58 -1.38 -57.50
CA VAL A 240 9.21 -2.53 -58.20
C VAL A 240 8.61 -2.71 -59.58
N LYS A 241 7.27 -2.72 -59.69
CA LYS A 241 6.58 -2.88 -60.98
C LYS A 241 6.88 -1.73 -61.93
N GLU A 242 6.89 -0.50 -61.43
CA GLU A 242 7.14 0.69 -62.25
C GLU A 242 8.58 0.74 -62.74
N GLN A 243 9.57 0.44 -61.88
CA GLN A 243 10.98 0.35 -62.27
C GLN A 243 11.23 -0.77 -63.27
N LEU A 244 10.62 -1.95 -63.09
CA LEU A 244 10.68 -3.04 -64.06
C LEU A 244 10.12 -2.63 -65.42
N LYS A 245 9.00 -1.89 -65.43
CA LYS A 245 8.41 -1.39 -66.67
C LYS A 245 9.31 -0.39 -67.38
N ILE A 246 9.89 0.56 -66.64
CA ILE A 246 10.83 1.55 -67.19
C ILE A 246 12.07 0.87 -67.76
N GLU A 247 12.65 -0.10 -67.04
CA GLU A 247 13.81 -0.84 -67.53
C GLU A 247 13.46 -1.75 -68.71
N ASN A 248 12.27 -2.37 -68.73
CA ASN A 248 11.80 -3.09 -69.90
C ASN A 248 11.74 -2.17 -71.14
N ASP A 249 11.15 -0.98 -71.01
CA ASP A 249 11.07 -0.01 -72.10
C ASP A 249 12.46 0.44 -72.59
N LYS A 250 13.43 0.64 -71.69
CA LYS A 250 14.82 0.96 -72.05
C LYS A 250 15.51 -0.19 -72.76
N ILE A 251 15.33 -1.43 -72.27
CA ILE A 251 15.90 -2.63 -72.87
C ILE A 251 15.31 -2.85 -74.26
N ASP A 252 14.00 -2.63 -74.45
CA ASP A 252 13.33 -2.69 -75.75
C ASP A 252 13.87 -1.63 -76.73
N GLN A 253 14.04 -0.39 -76.27
CA GLN A 253 14.66 0.67 -77.09
C GLN A 253 16.11 0.34 -77.47
N TRP A 254 16.89 -0.17 -76.53
CA TRP A 254 18.27 -0.61 -76.77
C TRP A 254 18.31 -1.74 -77.82
N LYS A 255 17.45 -2.77 -77.65
CA LYS A 255 17.32 -3.90 -78.57
C LYS A 255 16.96 -3.44 -79.98
N VAL A 256 16.01 -2.52 -80.12
CA VAL A 256 15.64 -1.92 -81.42
C VAL A 256 16.83 -1.17 -82.05
N ASN A 257 17.57 -0.39 -81.26
CA ASN A 257 18.70 0.39 -81.77
C ASN A 257 19.87 -0.50 -82.21
N GLU A 258 20.21 -1.54 -81.44
CA GLU A 258 21.27 -2.48 -81.84
C GLU A 258 20.87 -3.29 -83.08
N LYS A 259 19.62 -3.74 -83.18
CA LYS A 259 19.12 -4.41 -84.40
C LYS A 259 19.10 -3.49 -85.62
N LYS A 260 18.84 -2.19 -85.45
CA LYS A 260 18.97 -1.20 -86.54
C LYS A 260 20.41 -1.11 -87.05
N LYS A 261 21.42 -1.09 -86.17
CA LYS A 261 22.83 -1.13 -86.58
C LYS A 261 23.15 -2.40 -87.36
N ILE A 262 22.60 -3.56 -86.97
CA ILE A 262 22.73 -4.80 -87.74
C ILE A 262 22.12 -4.65 -89.14
N ILE A 263 20.90 -4.09 -89.25
CA ILE A 263 20.25 -3.84 -90.54
C ILE A 263 21.07 -2.90 -91.43
N GLU A 264 21.63 -1.83 -90.86
CA GLU A 264 22.53 -0.91 -91.58
C GLU A 264 23.75 -1.64 -92.12
N ASN A 265 24.37 -2.50 -91.30
CA ASN A 265 25.51 -3.33 -91.69
C ASN A 265 25.14 -4.34 -92.80
N ILE A 266 23.96 -4.98 -92.71
CA ILE A 266 23.43 -5.85 -93.78
C ILE A 266 23.22 -5.05 -95.06
N THR A 267 22.70 -3.82 -94.96
CA THR A 267 22.48 -2.95 -96.12
C THR A 267 23.79 -2.61 -96.85
N VAL A 268 24.90 -2.46 -96.12
CA VAL A 268 26.24 -2.28 -96.71
C VAL A 268 26.68 -3.49 -97.54
N LEU A 269 26.32 -4.71 -97.13
CA LEU A 269 26.59 -5.92 -97.91
C LEU A 269 25.90 -5.86 -99.28
N PHE A 270 24.62 -5.48 -99.31
CA PHE A 270 23.86 -5.36 -100.56
C PHE A 270 24.36 -4.21 -101.44
N LYS A 271 24.73 -3.05 -100.88
CA LYS A 271 25.37 -1.95 -101.62
C LYS A 271 26.68 -2.37 -102.27
N THR A 272 27.45 -3.23 -101.59
CA THR A 272 28.70 -3.79 -102.13
C THR A 272 28.43 -4.71 -103.32
N ALA A 273 27.42 -5.57 -103.22
CA ALA A 273 26.98 -6.42 -104.33
C ALA A 273 26.47 -5.59 -105.53
N GLU A 274 25.64 -4.58 -105.27
CA GLU A 274 25.09 -3.67 -106.28
C GLU A 274 26.21 -2.93 -107.05
N ARG A 275 27.19 -2.39 -106.34
CA ARG A 275 28.32 -1.68 -106.96
C ARG A 275 29.10 -2.58 -107.93
N ASN A 276 29.36 -3.82 -107.54
CA ASN A 276 30.10 -4.77 -108.39
C ASN A 276 29.30 -5.14 -109.66
N LEU A 277 27.99 -5.37 -109.52
CA LEU A 277 27.11 -5.57 -110.68
C LEU A 277 27.08 -4.35 -111.59
N HIS A 278 27.00 -3.15 -111.02
CA HIS A 278 26.96 -1.91 -111.79
C HIS A 278 28.25 -1.69 -112.60
N GLU A 279 29.42 -2.00 -112.02
CA GLU A 279 30.70 -1.93 -112.74
C GLU A 279 30.76 -2.92 -113.92
N MET A 280 30.27 -4.14 -113.73
CA MET A 280 30.14 -5.12 -114.83
C MET A 280 29.22 -4.59 -115.94
N VAL A 281 28.00 -4.15 -115.59
CA VAL A 281 27.01 -3.60 -116.54
C VAL A 281 27.56 -2.38 -117.30
N LYS A 282 28.29 -1.49 -116.62
CA LYS A 282 28.88 -0.30 -117.24
C LYS A 282 29.87 -0.67 -118.34
N LYS A 283 30.71 -1.69 -118.14
CA LYS A 283 31.65 -2.14 -119.17
C LYS A 283 30.96 -2.88 -120.32
N THR A 284 29.88 -3.62 -120.05
CA THR A 284 29.07 -4.27 -121.09
C THR A 284 28.35 -3.27 -121.99
N ARG A 285 28.04 -2.07 -121.50
CA ARG A 285 27.28 -1.05 -122.23
C ARG A 285 27.88 -0.69 -123.60
N PHE A 286 29.21 -0.65 -123.72
CA PHE A 286 29.89 -0.36 -125.00
C PHE A 286 29.59 -1.41 -126.08
N PHE A 287 29.35 -2.66 -125.66
CA PHE A 287 29.05 -3.79 -126.54
C PHE A 287 27.55 -3.90 -126.87
N THR A 288 26.72 -3.06 -126.27
CA THR A 288 25.28 -2.98 -126.54
C THR A 288 24.90 -1.83 -127.49
N GLN A 289 25.87 -1.01 -127.90
CA GLN A 289 25.66 0.14 -128.78
C GLN A 289 25.85 -0.26 -130.24
N GLU A 290 24.77 -0.70 -130.87
CA GLU A 290 24.77 -1.24 -132.23
C GLU A 290 25.35 -0.28 -133.28
N GLU A 291 25.01 1.01 -133.22
CA GLU A 291 25.48 2.02 -134.18
C GLU A 291 27.01 2.21 -134.17
N TYR A 292 27.62 2.18 -132.97
CA TYR A 292 29.08 2.29 -132.83
C TYR A 292 29.79 1.06 -133.39
N LEU A 293 29.24 -0.13 -133.13
CA LEU A 293 29.82 -1.39 -133.58
C LEU A 293 29.73 -1.55 -135.10
N ARG A 294 28.63 -1.14 -135.74
CA ARG A 294 28.45 -1.19 -137.21
C ARG A 294 29.48 -0.37 -137.99
N SER A 295 30.10 0.63 -137.37
CA SER A 295 31.11 1.48 -138.01
C SER A 295 32.51 0.87 -138.09
N LYS A 296 32.73 -0.30 -137.48
CA LYS A 296 34.02 -1.01 -137.45
C LYS A 296 34.01 -2.24 -138.35
N ILE A 297 35.19 -2.65 -138.79
CA ILE A 297 35.39 -3.88 -139.58
C ILE A 297 35.19 -5.09 -138.65
N PHE A 298 34.53 -6.15 -139.13
CA PHE A 298 34.15 -7.30 -138.30
C PHE A 298 35.38 -8.00 -137.69
N GLU A 299 36.45 -8.23 -138.46
CA GLU A 299 37.67 -8.85 -137.95
C GLU A 299 38.29 -8.07 -136.77
N ASP A 300 38.17 -6.73 -136.77
CA ASP A 300 38.66 -5.87 -135.68
C ASP A 300 37.77 -5.92 -134.41
N LEU A 301 36.58 -6.52 -134.50
CA LEU A 301 35.61 -6.66 -133.40
C LEU A 301 35.61 -8.05 -132.76
N VAL A 302 36.06 -9.09 -133.47
CA VAL A 302 36.05 -10.48 -132.97
C VAL A 302 36.86 -10.60 -131.67
N LEU A 303 38.13 -10.17 -131.69
CA LEU A 303 39.00 -10.25 -130.52
C LEU A 303 38.47 -9.43 -129.33
N PRO A 304 38.04 -8.16 -129.49
CA PRO A 304 37.37 -7.43 -128.41
C PRO A 304 36.09 -8.08 -127.87
N PHE A 305 35.30 -8.76 -128.69
CA PHE A 305 34.12 -9.49 -128.23
C PHE A 305 34.50 -10.71 -127.41
N GLU A 306 35.45 -11.53 -127.87
CA GLU A 306 35.95 -12.70 -127.13
C GLU A 306 36.60 -12.28 -125.80
N GLU A 307 37.46 -11.27 -125.80
CA GLU A 307 38.05 -10.69 -124.59
C GLU A 307 36.99 -10.17 -123.62
N HIS A 308 35.91 -9.56 -124.14
CA HIS A 308 34.81 -9.09 -123.30
C HIS A 308 33.96 -10.23 -122.72
N PHE A 309 33.70 -11.29 -123.49
CA PHE A 309 33.04 -12.49 -122.98
C PHE A 309 33.89 -13.18 -121.90
N ASP A 310 35.21 -13.24 -122.06
CA ASP A 310 36.12 -13.75 -121.02
C ASP A 310 36.20 -12.83 -119.80
N TYR A 311 36.16 -11.51 -119.98
CA TYR A 311 35.99 -10.55 -118.88
C TYR A 311 34.69 -10.82 -118.11
N MET A 312 33.56 -10.95 -118.80
CA MET A 312 32.26 -11.25 -118.18
C MET A 312 32.27 -12.59 -117.45
N ARG A 313 32.95 -13.61 -118.00
CA ARG A 313 33.11 -14.91 -117.35
C ARG A 313 33.97 -14.81 -116.08
N LYS A 314 35.09 -14.08 -116.13
CA LYS A 314 36.01 -13.91 -115.01
C LYS A 314 35.42 -13.07 -113.88
N GLU A 315 34.87 -11.90 -114.20
CA GLU A 315 34.20 -11.04 -113.22
C GLU A 315 32.91 -11.66 -112.71
N GLY A 316 32.15 -12.38 -113.56
CA GLY A 316 30.96 -13.11 -113.12
C GLY A 316 31.29 -14.18 -112.08
N LYS A 317 32.39 -14.92 -112.27
CA LYS A 317 32.88 -15.87 -111.28
C LYS A 317 33.34 -15.17 -109.98
N ALA A 318 34.13 -14.10 -110.09
CA ALA A 318 34.56 -13.31 -108.93
C ALA A 318 33.39 -12.68 -108.17
N PHE A 319 32.35 -12.25 -108.87
CA PHE A 319 31.12 -11.73 -108.29
C PHE A 319 30.37 -12.82 -107.50
N LEU A 320 30.22 -14.02 -108.06
CA LEU A 320 29.58 -15.14 -107.36
C LEU A 320 30.34 -15.55 -106.09
N GLU A 321 31.67 -15.60 -106.15
CA GLU A 321 32.53 -15.86 -104.99
C GLU A 321 32.37 -14.76 -103.91
N ASN A 322 32.24 -13.50 -104.33
CA ASN A 322 31.98 -12.40 -103.41
C ASN A 322 30.57 -12.48 -102.77
N ILE A 323 29.54 -12.87 -103.52
CA ILE A 323 28.19 -13.09 -102.98
C ILE A 323 28.21 -14.16 -101.88
N GLU A 324 28.96 -15.24 -102.06
CA GLU A 324 29.07 -16.31 -101.07
C GLU A 324 29.77 -15.82 -99.78
N SER A 325 30.78 -14.95 -99.92
CA SER A 325 31.44 -14.26 -98.80
C SER A 325 30.49 -13.29 -98.07
N LEU A 326 29.69 -12.53 -98.82
CA LEU A 326 28.66 -11.64 -98.25
C LEU A 326 27.55 -12.42 -97.54
N TYR A 327 27.17 -13.59 -98.05
CA TYR A 327 26.18 -14.47 -97.41
C TYR A 327 26.67 -15.01 -96.06
N LYS A 328 27.94 -15.43 -95.96
CA LYS A 328 28.53 -15.83 -94.68
C LYS A 328 28.48 -14.69 -93.65
N LYS A 329 28.82 -13.47 -94.05
CA LYS A 329 28.71 -12.28 -93.17
C LYS A 329 27.26 -11.98 -92.75
N PHE A 330 26.28 -12.28 -93.60
CA PHE A 330 24.88 -12.14 -93.23
C PHE A 330 24.46 -13.16 -92.16
N GLU A 331 24.88 -14.42 -92.27
CA GLU A 331 24.60 -15.42 -91.21
C GLU A 331 25.27 -15.01 -89.88
N ASP A 332 26.48 -14.44 -89.90
CA ASP A 332 27.13 -13.89 -88.70
C ASP A 332 26.28 -12.76 -88.06
N PHE A 333 25.75 -11.84 -88.88
CA PHE A 333 24.88 -10.77 -88.41
C PHE A 333 23.53 -11.28 -87.87
N LYS A 334 23.00 -12.36 -88.45
CA LYS A 334 21.78 -13.03 -87.98
C LYS A 334 22.00 -13.68 -86.61
N GLU A 335 23.13 -14.35 -86.40
CA GLU A 335 23.48 -14.90 -85.08
C GLU A 335 23.70 -13.80 -84.02
N GLN A 336 24.33 -12.68 -84.40
CA GLN A 336 24.46 -11.51 -83.53
C GLN A 336 23.10 -10.93 -83.10
N SER A 337 22.10 -10.93 -84.00
CA SER A 337 20.73 -10.49 -83.64
C SER A 337 20.10 -11.38 -82.57
N HIS A 338 20.32 -12.70 -82.60
CA HIS A 338 19.81 -13.61 -81.58
C HIS A 338 20.54 -13.43 -80.23
N LYS A 339 21.84 -13.10 -80.26
CA LYS A 339 22.60 -12.78 -79.04
C LYS A 339 22.07 -11.54 -78.32
N ILE A 340 21.65 -10.51 -79.07
CA ILE A 340 21.02 -9.31 -78.50
C ILE A 340 19.70 -9.64 -77.80
N ASP A 341 18.90 -10.56 -78.35
CA ASP A 341 17.64 -10.99 -77.72
C ASP A 341 17.89 -11.73 -76.39
N ALA A 342 18.85 -12.65 -76.37
CA ALA A 342 19.22 -13.37 -75.15
C ALA A 342 19.83 -12.44 -74.08
N GLU A 343 20.64 -11.47 -74.50
CA GLU A 343 21.24 -10.49 -73.58
C GLU A 343 20.19 -9.54 -72.98
N ALA A 344 19.15 -9.19 -73.74
CA ALA A 344 18.04 -8.38 -73.25
C ALA A 344 17.25 -9.10 -72.14
N GLU A 345 16.92 -10.38 -72.35
CA GLU A 345 16.23 -11.20 -71.34
C GLU A 345 17.05 -11.37 -70.06
N ASP A 346 18.35 -11.63 -70.19
CA ASP A 346 19.25 -11.81 -69.05
C ASP A 346 19.46 -10.52 -68.25
N ARG A 347 19.48 -9.35 -68.92
CA ARG A 347 19.52 -8.04 -68.24
C ARG A 347 18.25 -7.77 -67.45
N LEU A 348 17.07 -8.04 -68.05
CA LEU A 348 15.79 -7.82 -67.38
C LEU A 348 15.65 -8.72 -66.15
N LYS A 349 16.03 -9.99 -66.28
CA LYS A 349 15.99 -10.95 -65.18
C LYS A 349 16.92 -10.56 -64.02
N ARG A 350 18.13 -10.07 -64.31
CA ARG A 350 19.05 -9.56 -63.28
C ARG A 350 18.46 -8.39 -62.51
N VAL A 351 17.85 -7.43 -63.20
CA VAL A 351 17.18 -6.29 -62.56
C VAL A 351 16.00 -6.76 -61.69
N GLU A 352 15.22 -7.73 -62.15
CA GLU A 352 14.13 -8.33 -61.36
C GLU A 352 14.65 -9.00 -60.08
N GLU A 353 15.70 -9.82 -60.18
CA GLU A 353 16.32 -10.48 -59.03
C GLU A 353 16.89 -9.45 -58.02
N GLU A 354 17.56 -8.40 -58.49
CA GLU A 354 18.08 -7.32 -57.64
C GLU A 354 16.97 -6.60 -56.87
N LEU A 355 15.86 -6.24 -57.55
CA LEU A 355 14.72 -5.57 -56.91
C LEU A 355 13.99 -6.47 -55.90
N GLN A 356 13.88 -7.76 -56.18
CA GLN A 356 13.30 -8.74 -55.25
C GLN A 356 14.16 -8.93 -54.00
N ILE A 357 15.49 -8.96 -54.14
CA ILE A 357 16.43 -9.01 -53.00
C ILE A 357 16.24 -7.77 -52.13
N GLN A 358 16.19 -6.57 -52.72
CA GLN A 358 15.98 -5.33 -51.99
C GLN A 358 14.64 -5.30 -51.24
N LEU A 359 13.56 -5.78 -51.86
CA LEU A 359 12.25 -5.85 -51.24
C LEU A 359 12.23 -6.82 -50.04
N LYS A 360 12.86 -7.98 -50.20
CA LYS A 360 13.00 -8.97 -49.12
C LYS A 360 13.85 -8.44 -47.96
N ASP A 361 14.95 -7.77 -48.24
CA ASP A 361 15.80 -7.16 -47.21
C ASP A 361 15.06 -6.07 -46.43
N ARG A 362 14.27 -5.25 -47.12
CA ARG A 362 13.37 -4.27 -46.48
C ARG A 362 12.37 -4.96 -45.54
N ASP A 363 11.70 -6.03 -45.98
CA ASP A 363 10.74 -6.76 -45.15
C ASP A 363 11.36 -7.34 -43.88
N ASN A 364 12.56 -7.90 -44.01
CA ASN A 364 13.32 -8.40 -42.86
C ASN A 364 13.65 -7.26 -41.89
N GLN A 365 14.09 -6.10 -42.39
CA GLN A 365 14.38 -4.93 -41.56
C GLN A 365 13.13 -4.40 -40.85
N LEU A 366 11.99 -4.31 -41.53
CA LEU A 366 10.72 -3.91 -40.91
C LEU A 366 10.33 -4.84 -39.76
N THR A 367 10.43 -6.16 -39.98
CA THR A 367 10.13 -7.18 -38.97
C THR A 367 11.02 -7.05 -37.73
N ILE A 368 12.32 -6.79 -37.91
CA ILE A 368 13.26 -6.57 -36.81
C ILE A 368 12.89 -5.31 -36.02
N ILE A 369 12.64 -4.20 -36.72
CA ILE A 369 12.28 -2.92 -36.10
C ILE A 369 10.96 -3.03 -35.31
N GLU A 370 9.96 -3.74 -35.83
CA GLU A 370 8.69 -3.98 -35.13
C GLU A 370 8.89 -4.82 -33.86
N LYS A 371 9.72 -5.87 -33.94
CA LYS A 371 10.03 -6.71 -32.79
C LYS A 371 10.75 -5.92 -31.69
N GLU A 372 11.79 -5.17 -32.04
CA GLU A 372 12.54 -4.32 -31.09
C GLU A 372 11.64 -3.24 -30.46
N LYS A 373 10.73 -2.65 -31.24
CA LYS A 373 9.71 -1.72 -30.73
C LYS A 373 8.85 -2.40 -29.67
N GLY A 374 8.32 -3.59 -29.97
CA GLY A 374 7.47 -4.36 -29.06
C GLY A 374 8.17 -4.70 -27.74
N GLU A 375 9.42 -5.18 -27.82
CA GLU A 375 10.23 -5.51 -26.64
C GLU A 375 10.47 -4.29 -25.74
N LYS A 376 10.88 -3.16 -26.30
CA LYS A 376 11.12 -1.94 -25.52
C LYS A 376 9.86 -1.36 -24.89
N ILE A 377 8.74 -1.37 -25.60
CA ILE A 377 7.45 -0.93 -25.06
C ILE A 377 7.02 -1.83 -23.91
N ASN A 378 7.19 -3.16 -24.03
CA ASN A 378 6.83 -4.10 -22.97
C ASN A 378 7.67 -3.88 -21.72
N ILE A 379 8.99 -3.71 -21.85
CA ILE A 379 9.89 -3.42 -20.71
C ILE A 379 9.44 -2.15 -19.96
N LEU A 380 9.12 -1.07 -20.68
CA LEU A 380 8.66 0.18 -20.06
C LEU A 380 7.28 0.03 -19.39
N LYS A 381 6.35 -0.73 -19.99
CA LYS A 381 5.04 -1.01 -19.41
C LYS A 381 5.11 -1.89 -18.17
N ASP A 382 5.95 -2.92 -18.19
CA ASP A 382 6.17 -3.78 -17.03
C ASP A 382 6.78 -2.96 -15.88
N TRP A 383 7.76 -2.10 -16.19
CA TRP A 383 8.35 -1.21 -15.20
C TRP A 383 7.34 -0.22 -14.61
N GLN A 384 6.48 0.38 -15.45
CA GLN A 384 5.39 1.24 -15.00
C GLN A 384 4.46 0.51 -14.03
N LYS A 385 4.03 -0.70 -14.41
CA LYS A 385 3.12 -1.53 -13.63
C LYS A 385 3.73 -1.93 -12.28
N ASP A 386 5.01 -2.26 -12.24
CA ASP A 386 5.70 -2.61 -10.99
C ASP A 386 5.76 -1.43 -10.02
N ILE A 387 6.03 -0.22 -10.52
CA ILE A 387 6.00 1.01 -9.72
C ILE A 387 4.60 1.27 -9.16
N GLU A 388 3.57 1.19 -10.01
CA GLU A 388 2.18 1.39 -9.60
C GLU A 388 1.73 0.38 -8.53
N ASN A 389 2.07 -0.90 -8.71
CA ASN A 389 1.76 -1.97 -7.76
C ASN A 389 2.44 -1.75 -6.41
N LEU A 390 3.74 -1.42 -6.40
CA LEU A 390 4.48 -1.17 -5.16
C LEU A 390 3.96 0.07 -4.45
N PHE A 391 3.63 1.13 -5.19
CA PHE A 391 3.06 2.33 -4.62
C PHE A 391 1.65 2.10 -4.06
N HIS A 392 0.83 1.28 -4.71
CA HIS A 392 -0.47 0.87 -4.17
C HIS A 392 -0.31 0.12 -2.84
N LYS A 393 0.62 -0.84 -2.78
CA LYS A 393 0.94 -1.57 -1.55
C LYS A 393 1.41 -0.63 -0.42
N ILE A 394 2.23 0.38 -0.73
CA ILE A 394 2.62 1.41 0.23
C ILE A 394 1.39 2.17 0.76
N LYS A 395 0.47 2.58 -0.12
CA LYS A 395 -0.77 3.25 0.27
C LYS A 395 -1.61 2.37 1.21
N GLU A 396 -1.76 1.09 0.92
CA GLU A 396 -2.49 0.15 1.79
C GLU A 396 -1.85 0.00 3.16
N ILE A 397 -0.53 -0.20 3.23
CA ILE A 397 0.20 -0.30 4.50
C ILE A 397 -0.02 0.95 5.34
N ILE A 398 0.19 2.13 4.75
CA ILE A 398 0.06 3.39 5.47
C ILE A 398 -1.39 3.62 5.89
N GLN A 399 -2.38 3.33 5.05
CA GLN A 399 -3.79 3.51 5.39
C GLN A 399 -4.20 2.62 6.58
N ASN A 400 -3.75 1.37 6.62
CA ASN A 400 -3.97 0.50 7.78
C ASN A 400 -3.34 1.09 9.06
N LYS A 401 -2.13 1.67 8.97
CA LYS A 401 -1.48 2.33 10.12
C LYS A 401 -2.23 3.59 10.56
N VAL A 402 -2.73 4.40 9.62
CA VAL A 402 -3.58 5.57 9.87
C VAL A 402 -4.82 5.19 10.67
N ASP A 403 -5.51 4.14 10.24
CA ASP A 403 -6.75 3.68 10.88
C ASP A 403 -6.47 3.10 12.27
N ASN A 404 -5.38 2.35 12.43
CA ASN A 404 -4.93 1.87 13.73
C ASN A 404 -4.66 3.02 14.72
N CYS A 405 -3.93 4.06 14.32
CA CYS A 405 -3.68 5.23 15.18
C CYS A 405 -4.98 5.92 15.63
N LEU A 406 -5.97 6.04 14.73
CA LEU A 406 -7.26 6.65 15.07
C LEU A 406 -8.08 5.75 16.00
N GLN A 407 -8.04 4.44 15.79
CA GLN A 407 -8.70 3.47 16.65
C GLN A 407 -8.06 3.45 18.05
N GLU A 408 -6.73 3.46 18.16
CA GLU A 408 -6.00 3.57 19.43
C GLU A 408 -6.40 4.83 20.21
N ALA A 409 -6.51 5.98 19.52
CA ALA A 409 -6.96 7.24 20.13
C ALA A 409 -8.40 7.15 20.64
N LYS A 410 -9.29 6.52 19.87
CA LYS A 410 -10.68 6.28 20.25
C LYS A 410 -10.79 5.31 21.43
N ASP A 411 -9.97 4.27 21.44
CA ASP A 411 -9.92 3.28 22.51
C ASP A 411 -9.48 3.93 23.81
N LEU A 412 -8.44 4.78 23.79
CA LEU A 412 -8.02 5.54 24.97
C LEU A 412 -9.07 6.59 25.39
N THR A 413 -9.81 7.17 24.43
CA THR A 413 -10.94 8.04 24.74
C THR A 413 -12.03 7.31 25.55
N ASN A 414 -12.23 6.01 25.32
CA ASN A 414 -13.20 5.20 26.09
C ASN A 414 -12.78 4.96 27.55
N TRP A 415 -11.57 5.38 27.96
CA TRP A 415 -11.13 5.43 29.36
C TRP A 415 -11.56 6.74 30.06
N SER A 416 -12.48 7.49 29.45
CA SER A 416 -13.09 8.70 30.02
C SER A 416 -14.61 8.60 30.01
N ILE A 417 -15.25 9.33 30.92
CA ILE A 417 -16.70 9.49 31.03
C ILE A 417 -17.09 10.74 30.24
N LYS A 418 -18.17 10.67 29.46
CA LYS A 418 -18.73 11.86 28.82
C LYS A 418 -19.45 12.71 29.85
N ASP A 419 -19.26 14.02 29.76
CA ASP A 419 -19.91 14.96 30.65
C ASP A 419 -21.43 14.86 30.52
N THR A 420 -22.12 14.65 31.63
CA THR A 420 -23.57 14.70 31.74
C THR A 420 -24.00 16.04 32.36
N GLN A 421 -25.31 16.22 32.62
CA GLN A 421 -25.81 17.37 33.36
C GLN A 421 -25.60 17.25 34.88
N ASP A 422 -24.96 16.18 35.36
CA ASP A 422 -24.73 15.96 36.78
C ASP A 422 -23.78 17.03 37.34
N GLU A 423 -24.08 17.52 38.55
CA GLU A 423 -23.30 18.58 39.21
C GLU A 423 -21.81 18.21 39.35
N LEU A 424 -21.51 16.90 39.44
CA LEU A 424 -20.15 16.38 39.49
C LEU A 424 -19.28 16.86 38.32
N PHE A 425 -19.82 16.90 37.10
CA PHE A 425 -19.07 17.26 35.88
C PHE A 425 -19.10 18.76 35.58
N SER A 426 -19.76 19.56 36.44
CA SER A 426 -19.77 21.02 36.31
C SER A 426 -18.42 21.66 36.66
N LYS A 427 -17.57 20.94 37.41
CA LYS A 427 -16.25 21.40 37.85
C LYS A 427 -15.14 20.62 37.15
N PRO A 428 -14.04 21.29 36.77
CA PRO A 428 -12.95 20.64 36.03
C PRO A 428 -12.16 19.61 36.87
N ILE A 429 -12.21 19.73 38.20
CA ILE A 429 -11.54 18.84 39.14
C ILE A 429 -12.46 18.65 40.35
N GLN A 430 -12.77 17.42 40.70
CA GLN A 430 -13.62 17.10 41.84
C GLN A 430 -13.23 15.75 42.45
N TRP A 431 -12.94 15.75 43.76
CA TRP A 431 -12.79 14.52 44.53
C TRP A 431 -14.15 13.87 44.75
N ILE A 432 -14.20 12.56 44.55
CA ILE A 432 -15.32 11.66 44.82
C ILE A 432 -14.78 10.54 45.68
N TYR A 433 -15.54 10.14 46.70
CA TYR A 433 -15.12 9.04 47.54
C TYR A 433 -16.10 7.87 47.39
N MET A 434 -15.54 6.71 47.09
CA MET A 434 -16.28 5.46 47.06
C MET A 434 -16.18 4.80 48.44
N PRO A 435 -17.29 4.59 49.15
CA PRO A 435 -17.26 3.90 50.43
C PRO A 435 -16.97 2.41 50.23
N LEU A 436 -16.23 1.83 51.16
CA LEU A 436 -16.14 0.39 51.31
C LEU A 436 -16.05 0.00 52.77
N TYR A 437 -16.40 -1.23 53.09
CA TYR A 437 -16.14 -1.78 54.41
C TYR A 437 -15.00 -2.76 54.36
N ALA A 438 -14.15 -2.70 55.38
CA ALA A 438 -13.03 -3.59 55.52
C ALA A 438 -12.96 -4.17 56.93
N MET A 439 -12.62 -5.45 57.01
CA MET A 439 -12.47 -6.19 58.25
C MET A 439 -11.10 -6.85 58.28
N PHE A 440 -10.32 -6.57 59.31
CA PHE A 440 -9.04 -7.18 59.56
C PHE A 440 -9.21 -8.31 60.54
N VAL A 441 -8.84 -9.53 60.13
CA VAL A 441 -9.03 -10.75 60.92
C VAL A 441 -7.74 -11.53 61.01
N GLU A 442 -7.59 -12.24 62.12
CA GLU A 442 -6.49 -13.15 62.40
C GLU A 442 -7.05 -14.56 62.50
N ASP A 443 -6.45 -15.50 61.76
CA ASP A 443 -6.73 -16.92 61.91
C ASP A 443 -6.18 -17.42 63.25
N LYS A 444 -7.03 -18.03 64.09
CA LYS A 444 -6.62 -18.44 65.44
C LYS A 444 -5.60 -19.59 65.43
N ASP A 445 -5.57 -20.39 64.36
CA ASP A 445 -4.70 -21.56 64.24
C ASP A 445 -3.37 -21.19 63.57
N SER A 446 -3.40 -20.44 62.46
CA SER A 446 -2.20 -20.08 61.70
C SER A 446 -1.56 -18.76 62.10
N MET A 447 -2.26 -17.92 62.88
CA MET A 447 -1.88 -16.52 63.18
C MET A 447 -1.70 -15.67 61.91
N GLU A 448 -2.26 -16.09 60.77
CA GLU A 448 -2.23 -15.32 59.55
C GLU A 448 -3.29 -14.21 59.59
N GLU A 449 -2.85 -13.00 59.29
CA GLU A 449 -3.71 -11.82 59.19
C GLU A 449 -4.23 -11.62 57.77
N LYS A 450 -5.54 -11.41 57.63
CA LYS A 450 -6.24 -11.23 56.35
C LYS A 450 -7.19 -10.04 56.42
N ILE A 451 -7.29 -9.31 55.31
CA ILE A 451 -8.25 -8.21 55.17
C ILE A 451 -9.38 -8.66 54.24
N TYR A 452 -10.62 -8.53 54.72
CA TYR A 452 -11.83 -8.82 53.97
C TYR A 452 -12.52 -7.52 53.59
N PHE A 453 -12.83 -7.38 52.30
CA PHE A 453 -13.50 -6.21 51.75
C PHE A 453 -14.92 -6.50 51.31
N LEU A 454 -15.80 -5.52 51.55
CA LEU A 454 -17.12 -5.42 50.94
C LEU A 454 -17.21 -4.09 50.20
N PHE A 455 -17.44 -4.16 48.90
CA PHE A 455 -17.59 -3.02 48.01
C PHE A 455 -19.06 -2.62 47.85
N PRO A 456 -19.33 -1.47 47.20
CA PRO A 456 -20.70 -1.09 46.88
C PRO A 456 -21.44 -2.12 46.02
N GLY A 457 -22.75 -2.24 46.26
CA GLY A 457 -23.59 -3.27 45.64
C GLY A 457 -25.08 -2.97 45.66
N TYR A 458 -25.85 -3.86 45.04
CA TYR A 458 -27.30 -3.86 45.08
C TYR A 458 -27.81 -4.66 46.27
N ILE A 459 -28.81 -4.12 46.96
CA ILE A 459 -29.61 -4.85 47.94
C ILE A 459 -30.74 -5.58 47.20
N GLY A 460 -30.82 -6.88 47.43
CA GLY A 460 -31.89 -7.73 46.92
C GLY A 460 -32.88 -8.17 48.01
N GLY A 461 -33.54 -9.31 47.78
CA GLY A 461 -34.47 -9.91 48.74
C GLY A 461 -33.80 -10.95 49.64
N ILE A 462 -34.59 -11.60 50.50
CA ILE A 462 -34.08 -12.51 51.55
C ILE A 462 -33.23 -13.69 51.04
N ASN A 463 -33.40 -14.09 49.79
CA ASN A 463 -32.66 -15.20 49.15
C ASN A 463 -31.35 -14.75 48.46
N SER A 464 -31.21 -13.44 48.18
CA SER A 464 -30.03 -12.82 47.58
C SER A 464 -29.92 -11.42 48.14
N LEU A 465 -29.38 -11.31 49.37
CA LEU A 465 -29.35 -10.05 50.12
C LEU A 465 -28.49 -8.99 49.46
N TYR A 466 -27.42 -9.42 48.79
CA TYR A 466 -26.40 -8.56 48.24
C TYR A 466 -25.86 -9.13 46.94
N GLU A 467 -25.75 -8.27 45.94
CA GLU A 467 -25.07 -8.53 44.68
C GLU A 467 -24.13 -7.37 44.37
N TYR A 468 -22.94 -7.65 43.82
CA TYR A 468 -22.05 -6.58 43.38
C TYR A 468 -22.69 -5.78 42.23
N ILE A 469 -22.30 -4.51 42.07
CA ILE A 469 -22.81 -3.64 40.99
C ILE A 469 -22.55 -4.22 39.60
N SER A 470 -21.44 -4.96 39.47
CA SER A 470 -20.99 -5.65 38.27
C SER A 470 -19.88 -6.63 38.62
N ASP A 471 -19.54 -7.48 37.64
CA ASP A 471 -18.38 -8.38 37.73
C ASP A 471 -17.06 -7.62 37.90
N SER A 472 -16.97 -6.37 37.43
CA SER A 472 -15.77 -5.55 37.59
C SER A 472 -15.42 -5.29 39.06
N PHE A 473 -16.42 -5.17 39.94
CA PHE A 473 -16.19 -5.04 41.39
C PHE A 473 -15.73 -6.34 42.04
N ILE A 474 -16.13 -7.49 41.50
CA ILE A 474 -15.61 -8.80 41.91
C ILE A 474 -14.13 -8.89 41.50
N THR A 475 -13.79 -8.50 40.27
CA THR A 475 -12.40 -8.44 39.80
C THR A 475 -11.56 -7.46 40.62
N LEU A 476 -12.10 -6.30 40.98
CA LEU A 476 -11.42 -5.34 41.86
C LEU A 476 -11.06 -5.97 43.21
N LYS A 477 -11.96 -6.76 43.81
CA LYS A 477 -11.67 -7.45 45.08
C LYS A 477 -10.46 -8.37 44.96
N TYR A 478 -10.39 -9.18 43.90
CA TYR A 478 -9.24 -10.06 43.66
C TYR A 478 -7.95 -9.28 43.39
N MET A 479 -8.03 -8.26 42.54
CA MET A 479 -6.89 -7.39 42.20
C MET A 479 -6.35 -6.66 43.44
N LEU A 480 -7.24 -6.18 44.32
CA LEU A 480 -6.84 -5.52 45.55
C LEU A 480 -6.14 -6.49 46.51
N ASN A 481 -6.67 -7.69 46.69
CA ASN A 481 -6.04 -8.70 47.54
C ASN A 481 -4.62 -9.03 47.06
N GLU A 482 -4.44 -9.26 45.76
CA GLU A 482 -3.12 -9.46 45.15
C GLU A 482 -2.20 -8.26 45.41
N LYS A 483 -2.69 -7.04 45.21
CA LYS A 483 -1.92 -5.81 45.46
C LYS A 483 -1.51 -5.62 46.92
N LEU A 484 -2.33 -6.03 47.88
CA LEU A 484 -1.99 -5.97 49.30
C LEU A 484 -0.93 -6.99 49.69
N GLU A 485 -0.86 -8.14 49.00
CA GLU A 485 0.21 -9.12 49.20
C GLU A 485 1.53 -8.65 48.57
N GLU A 486 1.47 -8.00 47.41
CA GLU A 486 2.66 -7.54 46.67
C GLU A 486 3.24 -6.21 47.15
N ASP A 487 2.38 -5.27 47.58
CA ASP A 487 2.76 -3.90 47.93
C ASP A 487 2.47 -3.61 49.41
N MET A 488 3.54 -3.73 50.21
CA MET A 488 3.50 -3.48 51.65
C MET A 488 3.03 -2.06 51.99
N LYS A 489 3.30 -1.06 51.14
CA LYS A 489 2.88 0.31 51.40
C LYS A 489 1.36 0.45 51.29
N ILE A 490 0.77 -0.19 50.28
CA ILE A 490 -0.69 -0.22 50.12
C ILE A 490 -1.30 -0.99 51.28
N ARG A 491 -0.74 -2.16 51.65
CA ARG A 491 -1.20 -2.95 52.79
C ARG A 491 -1.22 -2.17 54.09
N SER A 492 -0.11 -1.54 54.45
CA SER A 492 -0.01 -0.72 55.66
C SER A 492 -0.99 0.45 55.65
N ASN A 493 -1.28 1.05 54.49
CA ASN A 493 -2.30 2.11 54.39
C ASN A 493 -3.69 1.58 54.78
N PHE A 494 -4.08 0.41 54.28
CA PHE A 494 -5.34 -0.23 54.65
C PHE A 494 -5.38 -0.63 56.13
N GLU A 495 -4.36 -1.34 56.62
CA GLU A 495 -4.30 -1.78 58.03
C GLU A 495 -4.39 -0.61 59.00
N PHE A 496 -3.53 0.41 58.81
CA PHE A 496 -3.53 1.61 59.65
C PHE A 496 -4.86 2.36 59.61
N THR A 497 -5.45 2.51 58.41
CA THR A 497 -6.73 3.21 58.24
C THR A 497 -7.86 2.44 58.93
N ILE A 498 -7.90 1.11 58.79
CA ILE A 498 -8.88 0.24 59.45
C ILE A 498 -8.74 0.34 60.97
N GLU A 499 -7.53 0.28 61.52
CA GLU A 499 -7.32 0.35 62.97
C GLU A 499 -7.64 1.72 63.57
N SER A 500 -7.35 2.79 62.82
CA SER A 500 -7.52 4.17 63.29
C SER A 500 -8.96 4.53 63.63
N LYS A 501 -9.93 3.93 62.92
CA LYS A 501 -11.36 4.15 63.10
C LYS A 501 -12.15 2.87 63.29
N ASN A 502 -11.60 1.98 64.11
CA ASN A 502 -12.20 0.68 64.40
C ASN A 502 -13.57 0.83 65.09
N LEU A 503 -14.63 0.46 64.38
CA LEU A 503 -16.02 0.50 64.84
C LEU A 503 -16.28 -0.45 66.01
N ILE A 504 -15.50 -1.52 66.17
CA ILE A 504 -15.61 -2.47 67.29
C ILE A 504 -15.26 -1.79 68.62
N LYS A 505 -14.40 -0.76 68.59
CA LYS A 505 -14.04 0.01 69.78
C LYS A 505 -15.12 1.02 70.20
N ASP A 506 -16.18 1.21 69.42
CA ASP A 506 -17.33 2.02 69.81
C ASP A 506 -18.12 1.31 70.93
N PRO A 507 -18.28 1.90 72.13
CA PRO A 507 -19.03 1.31 73.22
C PRO A 507 -20.50 0.98 72.89
N ASN A 508 -21.05 1.56 71.82
CA ASN A 508 -22.41 1.31 71.36
C ASN A 508 -22.49 0.36 70.16
N PHE A 509 -21.38 -0.24 69.71
CA PHE A 509 -21.33 -1.10 68.53
C PHE A 509 -22.38 -2.23 68.59
N ASP A 510 -22.40 -3.02 69.66
CA ASP A 510 -23.37 -4.12 69.83
C ASP A 510 -24.82 -3.64 69.79
N LYS A 511 -25.10 -2.48 70.39
CA LYS A 511 -26.44 -1.87 70.38
C LYS A 511 -26.84 -1.45 68.96
N LYS A 512 -25.92 -0.85 68.21
CA LYS A 512 -26.13 -0.44 66.81
C LYS A 512 -26.43 -1.65 65.93
N ILE A 513 -25.67 -2.74 66.07
CA ILE A 513 -25.93 -4.01 65.37
C ILE A 513 -27.32 -4.57 65.74
N GLN A 514 -27.67 -4.60 67.03
CA GLN A 514 -28.99 -5.09 67.47
C GLN A 514 -30.16 -4.24 66.95
N MET A 515 -30.03 -2.92 66.98
CA MET A 515 -31.03 -2.02 66.39
C MET A 515 -31.13 -2.23 64.88
N GLY A 516 -29.99 -2.34 64.19
CA GLY A 516 -29.92 -2.64 62.76
C GLY A 516 -30.62 -3.93 62.38
N MET A 517 -30.40 -5.02 63.13
CA MET A 517 -31.10 -6.30 62.91
C MET A 517 -32.63 -6.14 63.01
N SER A 518 -33.12 -5.39 63.99
CA SER A 518 -34.57 -5.14 64.12
C SER A 518 -35.13 -4.35 62.94
N ILE A 519 -34.36 -3.38 62.42
CA ILE A 519 -34.77 -2.58 61.25
C ILE A 519 -34.77 -3.44 59.99
N LEU A 520 -33.72 -4.25 59.76
CA LEU A 520 -33.62 -5.16 58.62
C LEU A 520 -34.76 -6.19 58.60
N ARG A 521 -35.15 -6.69 59.79
CA ARG A 521 -36.31 -7.58 59.95
C ARG A 521 -37.61 -6.88 59.55
N ASN A 522 -37.83 -5.64 60.00
CA ASN A 522 -39.00 -4.85 59.62
C ASN A 522 -39.03 -4.55 58.10
N LYS A 523 -37.86 -4.42 57.48
CA LYS A 523 -37.69 -4.25 56.02
C LYS A 523 -37.80 -5.57 55.23
N GLY A 524 -38.02 -6.71 55.90
CA GLY A 524 -38.17 -8.02 55.26
C GLY A 524 -36.87 -8.59 54.66
N LEU A 525 -35.71 -8.06 55.06
CA LEU A 525 -34.40 -8.48 54.56
C LEU A 525 -33.77 -9.56 55.44
N VAL A 526 -34.16 -9.70 56.70
CA VAL A 526 -33.57 -10.66 57.64
C VAL A 526 -34.67 -11.51 58.27
N ASN A 527 -34.43 -12.83 58.37
CA ASN A 527 -35.26 -13.78 59.12
C ASN A 527 -34.57 -14.20 60.43
N ASP A 528 -35.28 -14.95 61.26
CA ASP A 528 -34.76 -15.42 62.56
C ASP A 528 -33.47 -16.26 62.41
N LEU A 529 -33.28 -16.97 61.29
CA LEU A 529 -32.06 -17.71 60.99
C LEU A 529 -30.85 -16.77 60.80
N ILE A 530 -30.97 -15.77 59.93
CA ILE A 530 -29.90 -14.79 59.68
C ILE A 530 -29.61 -14.00 60.96
N GLU A 531 -30.64 -13.62 61.73
CA GLU A 531 -30.46 -12.95 63.03
C GLU A 531 -29.64 -13.81 64.01
N SER A 532 -29.95 -15.11 64.11
CA SER A 532 -29.20 -16.04 64.96
C SER A 532 -27.74 -16.18 64.52
N GLN A 533 -27.48 -16.15 63.20
CA GLN A 533 -26.12 -16.17 62.66
C GLN A 533 -25.36 -14.91 63.04
N ILE A 534 -25.95 -13.72 62.88
CA ILE A 534 -25.31 -12.44 63.26
C ILE A 534 -24.94 -12.45 64.75
N ARG A 535 -25.88 -12.87 65.62
CA ARG A 535 -25.63 -12.97 67.07
C ARG A 535 -24.50 -13.94 67.40
N ALA A 536 -24.43 -15.07 66.72
CA ALA A 536 -23.33 -16.03 66.90
C ALA A 536 -21.97 -15.44 66.47
N LYS A 537 -21.93 -14.64 65.40
CA LYS A 537 -20.72 -14.00 64.89
C LYS A 537 -20.23 -12.83 65.76
N LEU A 538 -21.08 -12.21 66.59
CA LEU A 538 -20.63 -11.23 67.59
C LEU A 538 -19.62 -11.83 68.59
N ASN A 539 -19.66 -13.16 68.81
CA ASN A 539 -18.66 -13.84 69.64
C ASN A 539 -17.26 -13.87 69.00
N LEU A 540 -17.11 -13.50 67.73
CA LEU A 540 -15.79 -13.38 67.06
C LEU A 540 -15.05 -12.09 67.44
N LEU A 541 -15.72 -11.17 68.14
CA LEU A 541 -15.17 -9.91 68.64
C LEU A 541 -14.45 -10.06 69.99
N SER A 542 -14.71 -11.17 70.69
CA SER A 542 -14.09 -11.57 71.97
C SER A 542 -13.02 -12.63 71.73
#